data_AF-A0A1H0WUV2-F1
#
_entry.id   AF-A0A1H0WUV2-F1
#
_cell.length_a   1.000
_cell.length_b   1.000
_cell.length_c   1.000
_cell.angle_alpha   90.00
_cell.angle_beta   90.00
_cell.angle_gamma   90.00
#
_symmetry.space_group_name_H-M   'P 1'
#
loop_
_entity.id
_entity.type
_entity.pdbx_description
1 polymer ?
#
loop_
_entity_poly.entity_id
_entity_poly.type
_entity_poly.pdbx_seq_one_letter_code
_entity_poly.pdbx_strand_id
1 'polypeptide(L)' 'MGRRPEVFVRPLSMEEGRKLARIGRTAKDPVRLRRAIVVLMSAQGQAVPDITSLMQVSADYVRDVIHAFNERG' A
#
# COMPACT_ATOMS: atom_id res chain seq x y z
N MET A 1 15.78 10.90 16.70
CA MET A 1 15.25 10.61 15.35
C MET A 1 13.77 11.02 15.36
N GLY A 2 13.40 12.12 14.71
CA GLY A 2 12.00 12.57 14.68
C GLY A 2 11.14 11.57 13.91
N ARG A 3 10.02 11.13 14.48
CA ARG A 3 9.04 10.28 13.80
C ARG A 3 8.59 11.04 12.54
N ARG A 4 8.95 10.56 11.35
CA ARG A 4 8.43 11.11 10.09
C ARG A 4 6.90 11.05 10.17
N PRO A 5 6.17 12.07 9.67
CA PRO A 5 4.72 12.04 9.65
C PRO A 5 4.23 10.75 8.99
N GLU A 6 3.24 10.11 9.62
CA GLU A 6 2.68 8.88 9.10
C GLU A 6 1.90 9.19 7.82
N VAL A 7 2.23 8.47 6.74
CA VAL A 7 1.55 8.60 5.45
C VAL A 7 0.60 7.42 5.29
N PHE A 8 -0.63 7.72 4.89
CA PHE A 8 -1.66 6.74 4.58
C PHE A 8 -2.20 6.98 3.19
N VAL A 9 -2.78 5.92 2.62
CA VAL A 9 -3.55 6.04 1.39
C VAL A 9 -4.80 6.88 1.61
N ARG A 10 -5.19 7.67 0.60
CA ARG A 10 -6.49 8.35 0.56
C ARG A 10 -7.64 7.34 0.66
N PRO A 11 -8.85 7.76 1.06
CA PRO A 11 -10.02 6.88 1.02
C PRO A 11 -10.17 6.22 -0.35
N LEU A 12 -10.36 4.90 -0.33
CA LEU A 12 -10.57 4.10 -1.53
C LEU A 12 -12.04 4.17 -1.93
N SER A 13 -12.31 4.33 -3.22
CA SER A 13 -13.64 4.02 -3.76
C SER A 13 -13.90 2.51 -3.73
N MET A 14 -15.18 2.13 -3.78
CA MET A 14 -15.57 0.72 -3.85
C MET A 14 -14.99 0.01 -5.08
N GLU A 15 -14.83 0.73 -6.20
CA GLU A 15 -14.25 0.19 -7.42
C GLU A 15 -12.74 -0.05 -7.27
N GLU A 16 -12.02 0.92 -6.69
CA GLU A 16 -10.59 0.81 -6.39
C GLU A 16 -10.32 -0.35 -5.44
N GLY A 17 -11.10 -0.47 -4.36
CA GLY A 17 -11.01 -1.58 -3.42
C GLY A 17 -11.21 -2.94 -4.09
N ARG A 18 -12.23 -3.07 -4.96
CA ARG A 18 -12.46 -4.30 -5.73
C ARG A 18 -11.33 -4.61 -6.71
N LYS A 19 -10.79 -3.60 -7.38
CA LYS A 19 -9.65 -3.75 -8.32
C LYS A 19 -8.40 -4.21 -7.59
N LEU A 20 -8.08 -3.59 -6.45
CA LEU A 20 -6.94 -3.97 -5.60
C LEU A 20 -7.10 -5.39 -5.05
N ALA A 21 -8.28 -5.76 -4.55
CA ALA A 21 -8.57 -7.11 -4.09
C ALA A 21 -8.44 -8.16 -5.21
N ARG A 22 -8.88 -7.83 -6.43
CA ARG A 22 -8.71 -8.69 -7.61
C ARG A 22 -7.22 -8.87 -7.94
N ILE A 23 -6.45 -7.78 -7.98
CA ILE A 23 -4.99 -7.83 -8.21
C ILE A 23 -4.32 -8.71 -7.14
N GLY A 24 -4.70 -8.54 -5.88
CA GLY A 24 -4.20 -9.34 -4.75
C GLY A 24 -4.41 -10.84 -4.92
N ARG A 25 -5.42 -11.26 -5.68
CA ARG A 25 -5.77 -12.68 -5.91
C ARG A 25 -5.23 -13.25 -7.22
N THR A 26 -5.02 -12.42 -8.25
CA THR A 26 -4.78 -12.91 -9.62
C THR A 26 -3.51 -12.40 -10.27
N ALA A 27 -2.80 -11.44 -9.67
CA ALA A 27 -1.60 -10.88 -10.27
C ALA A 27 -0.47 -11.91 -10.34
N LYS A 28 0.00 -12.18 -11.56
CA LYS A 28 1.21 -12.97 -11.81
C LYS A 28 2.50 -12.15 -11.63
N ASP A 29 2.40 -10.84 -11.78
CA ASP A 29 3.51 -9.91 -11.56
C ASP A 29 3.69 -9.67 -10.05
N PRO A 30 4.84 -10.07 -9.47
CA PRO A 30 5.08 -9.97 -8.03
C PRO A 30 5.25 -8.52 -7.55
N VAL A 31 5.63 -7.58 -8.42
CA VAL A 31 5.70 -6.15 -8.10
C VAL A 31 4.29 -5.59 -8.02
N ARG A 32 3.45 -5.88 -9.03
CA ARG A 32 2.06 -5.45 -9.05
C ARG A 32 1.27 -5.99 -7.87
N LEU A 33 1.48 -7.26 -7.51
CA LEU A 33 0.90 -7.89 -6.33
C LEU A 33 1.32 -7.15 -5.04
N ARG A 34 2.62 -6.98 -4.81
CA ARG A 34 3.15 -6.31 -3.62
C ARG A 34 2.61 -4.89 -3.47
N ARG A 35 2.56 -4.12 -4.56
CA ARG A 35 1.99 -2.76 -4.54
C ARG A 35 0.52 -2.75 -4.11
N ALA A 36 -0.28 -3.67 -4.64
CA ALA A 36 -1.69 -3.76 -4.26
C ALA A 36 -1.88 -4.13 -2.79
N ILE A 37 -1.07 -5.05 -2.25
CA ILE A 37 -1.11 -5.44 -0.85
C ILE A 37 -0.75 -4.26 0.07
N VAL A 38 0.30 -3.49 -0.26
CA VAL A 38 0.68 -2.28 0.51
C VAL A 38 -0.47 -1.28 0.57
N VAL A 39 -1.11 -0.99 -0.57
CA VAL A 39 -2.24 -0.06 -0.62
C VAL A 39 -3.41 -0.57 0.22
N LEU A 40 -3.75 -1.86 0.12
CA LEU A 40 -4.83 -2.46 0.91
C LEU A 40 -4.55 -2.41 2.42
N MET A 41 -3.33 -2.70 2.86
CA MET A 41 -2.98 -2.65 4.28
C MET A 41 -3.01 -1.21 4.81
N SER A 42 -2.49 -0.25 4.04
CA SER A 42 -2.56 1.17 4.41
C SER A 42 -4.01 1.66 4.49
N ALA A 43 -4.90 1.22 3.58
CA ALA A 43 -6.32 1.57 3.60
C ALA A 43 -7.06 1.01 4.83
N GLN A 44 -6.56 -0.09 5.38
CA GLN A 44 -7.05 -0.69 6.62
C GLN A 44 -6.45 -0.03 7.88
N GLY A 45 -5.65 1.02 7.72
CA GLY A 45 -5.04 1.76 8.84
C GLY A 45 -3.75 1.14 9.37
N GLN A 46 -3.13 0.18 8.67
CA GLN A 46 -1.82 -0.34 9.07
C GLN A 46 -0.74 0.73 8.83
N ALA A 47 0.07 1.01 9.85
CA ALA A 47 1.13 1.99 9.75
C ALA A 47 2.31 1.47 8.92
N VAL A 48 3.13 2.39 8.38
CA VAL A 48 4.31 2.03 7.58
C VAL A 48 5.24 1.04 8.30
N PRO A 49 5.57 1.18 9.61
CA PRO A 49 6.41 0.21 10.30
C PRO A 49 5.82 -1.21 10.33
N ASP A 50 4.52 -1.33 10.53
CA ASP A 50 3.83 -2.63 10.57
C ASP A 50 3.88 -3.30 9.19
N ILE A 51 3.59 -2.54 8.13
CA ILE A 51 3.67 -3.01 6.74
C ILE A 51 5.09 -3.47 6.41
N THR A 52 6.12 -2.71 6.81
CA THR A 52 7.52 -3.09 6.56
C THR A 52 7.91 -4.37 7.28
N SER A 53 7.42 -4.57 8.51
CA SER A 53 7.67 -5.79 9.29
C SER A 53 6.98 -7.00 8.67
N LEU A 54 5.71 -6.87 8.27
CA LEU A 54 4.93 -7.97 7.70
C LEU A 54 5.42 -8.38 6.31
N MET A 55 5.79 -7.41 5.46
CA MET A 55 6.16 -7.67 4.08
C MET A 55 7.67 -7.77 3.83
N GLN A 56 8.50 -7.48 4.84
CA GLN A 56 9.96 -7.47 4.73
C GLN A 56 10.44 -6.56 3.58
N VAL A 57 9.86 -5.35 3.49
CA VAL A 57 10.19 -4.31 2.50
C VAL A 57 10.68 -3.04 3.18
N SER A 58 11.36 -2.17 2.44
CA SER A 58 11.83 -0.89 2.98
C SER A 58 10.68 0.07 3.26
N ALA A 59 10.85 0.93 4.27
CA ALA A 59 9.87 1.97 4.60
C ALA A 59 9.71 2.99 3.46
N ASP A 60 10.78 3.28 2.72
CA ASP A 60 10.71 4.21 1.59
C ASP A 60 9.90 3.61 0.43
N TYR A 61 10.05 2.31 0.13
CA TYR A 61 9.19 1.63 -0.84
C TYR A 61 7.69 1.73 -0.47
N VAL A 62 7.35 1.51 0.80
CA VAL A 62 5.95 1.62 1.27
C VAL A 62 5.42 3.03 1.07
N ARG A 63 6.21 4.05 1.44
CA ARG A 63 5.85 5.46 1.24
C ARG A 63 5.67 5.80 -0.24
N ASP A 64 6.60 5.39 -1.09
CA ASP A 64 6.53 5.63 -2.53
C ASP A 64 5.27 5.01 -3.16
N VAL A 65 4.89 3.81 -2.73
CA VAL A 65 3.67 3.16 -3.20
C VAL A 65 2.43 3.93 -2.74
N ILE A 66 2.39 4.38 -1.48
CA ILE A 66 1.28 5.16 -0.93
C ILE A 66 1.16 6.51 -1.66
N HIS A 67 2.27 7.23 -1.83
CA HIS A 67 2.30 8.49 -2.58
C HIS A 67 1.85 8.30 -4.03
N ALA A 68 2.43 7.33 -4.73
CA ALA A 68 2.07 7.07 -6.12
C ALA A 68 0.59 6.70 -6.30
N PHE A 69 0.00 5.98 -5.34
CA PHE A 69 -1.44 5.69 -5.36
C PHE A 69 -2.27 6.94 -5.06
N ASN A 70 -1.87 7.77 -4.10
CA ASN A 70 -2.60 8.99 -3.78
C ASN A 70 -2.61 10.00 -4.92
N GLU A 71 -1.52 10.05 -5.71
CA GLU A 71 -1.39 10.96 -6.84
C GLU A 71 -2.04 10.44 -8.14
N ARG A 72 -2.04 9.13 -8.38
CA ARG A 72 -2.37 8.54 -9.70
C ARG A 72 -3.34 7.37 -9.67
N GLY A 73 -3.67 6.87 -8.47
CA GLY A 73 -4.49 5.70 -8.24
C GLY A 73 -5.94 5.91 -8.63
#